data_AF-A0A0S4J3I8-F1
#
_entry.id   AF-A0A0S4J3I8-F1
#
_cell.length_a   1.000
_cell.length_b   1.000
_cell.length_c   1.000
_cell.angle_alpha   90.00
_cell.angle_beta   90.00
_cell.angle_gamma   90.00
#
_symmetry.space_group_name_H-M   'P 1'
#
loop_
_entity.id
_entity.type
_entity.pdbx_description
1 polymer ?
#
loop_
_entity_poly.entity_id
_entity_poly.type
_entity_poly.pdbx_seq_one_letter_code
_entity_poly.pdbx_strand_id
1 'polypeptide(L)'
;MYWDFERESVVNVGRREAERLHDDTLAISAFGMVDPTPGKYAAEEAPTPDSRHEHQSKIPRLPVPALADTCKLYLSSLEGLVNAEEYAATQERVRELLAPGGDGE
;
A
#
# COMPACT_ATOMS: atom_id res chain seq x y z
N MET A 1 -42.68 15.88 -45.87
CA MET A 1 -43.58 15.83 -44.70
C MET A 1 -42.65 15.88 -43.49
N TYR A 2 -42.29 16.99 -42.85
CA TYR A 2 -43.01 18.23 -42.50
C TYR A 2 -44.39 18.00 -41.90
N TRP A 3 -44.46 18.29 -40.58
CA TRP A 3 -45.54 18.71 -39.66
C TRP A 3 -44.94 18.46 -38.26
N ASP A 4 -44.33 19.41 -37.53
CA ASP A 4 -44.78 20.72 -37.05
C ASP A 4 -46.08 20.63 -36.23
N PHE A 5 -45.96 20.69 -34.90
CA PHE A 5 -47.05 20.96 -33.96
C PHE A 5 -46.52 21.84 -32.82
N GLU A 6 -46.55 23.14 -33.11
CA GLU A 6 -47.05 24.22 -32.26
C GLU A 6 -46.55 24.33 -30.80
N ARG A 7 -45.83 25.44 -30.59
CA ARG A 7 -45.86 26.25 -29.37
C ARG A 7 -47.32 26.50 -28.95
N GLU A 8 -47.66 26.34 -27.67
CA GLU A 8 -48.06 27.46 -26.81
C GLU A 8 -48.31 26.98 -25.37
N SER A 9 -47.87 27.79 -24.41
CA SER A 9 -48.51 28.02 -23.10
C SER A 9 -48.76 26.85 -22.15
N VAL A 10 -47.78 26.56 -21.28
CA VAL A 10 -48.06 26.46 -19.82
C VAL A 10 -46.92 27.13 -19.06
N VAL A 11 -46.90 28.46 -19.16
CA VAL A 11 -46.25 29.30 -18.16
C VAL A 11 -47.09 29.16 -16.88
N ASN A 12 -46.44 28.89 -15.73
CA ASN A 12 -46.99 28.98 -14.36
C ASN A 12 -47.57 27.73 -13.65
N VAL A 13 -46.95 26.55 -13.72
CA VAL A 13 -47.28 25.48 -12.71
C VAL A 13 -46.06 24.87 -11.99
N GLY A 14 -44.82 25.15 -12.40
CA GLY A 14 -43.63 24.53 -11.78
C GLY A 14 -42.85 25.39 -10.77
N ARG A 15 -43.19 26.66 -10.57
CA ARG A 15 -42.36 27.62 -9.79
C ARG A 15 -42.49 27.47 -8.26
N ARG A 16 -43.06 26.38 -7.73
CA ARG A 16 -43.27 26.22 -6.27
C ARG A 16 -42.67 24.95 -5.65
N GLU A 17 -41.96 24.13 -6.42
CA GLU A 17 -41.27 22.93 -5.93
C GLU A 17 -39.75 22.99 -6.17
N ALA A 18 -39.19 24.16 -6.48
CA ALA A 18 -37.75 24.38 -6.65
C ALA A 18 -37.12 25.10 -5.44
N GLU A 19 -37.82 25.11 -4.31
CA GLU A 19 -37.40 25.78 -3.06
C GLU A 19 -37.31 24.78 -1.90
N ARG A 20 -37.21 23.48 -2.21
CA ARG A 20 -36.84 22.46 -1.22
C ARG A 20 -35.36 22.18 -1.34
N LEU A 21 -34.59 23.14 -0.81
CA LEU A 21 -33.27 22.98 -0.22
C LEU A 21 -32.33 22.05 -1.02
N HIS A 22 -31.68 22.64 -2.01
CA HIS A 22 -30.31 22.27 -2.33
C HIS A 22 -29.47 22.51 -1.09
N ASP A 23 -29.41 21.51 -0.20
CA ASP A 23 -28.42 21.46 0.86
C ASP A 23 -27.11 21.03 0.19
N ASP A 24 -26.39 22.01 -0.36
CA ASP A 24 -25.10 21.84 -1.04
C ASP A 24 -23.98 21.31 -0.10
N THR A 25 -24.35 20.94 1.14
CA THR A 25 -23.48 20.34 2.15
C THR A 25 -23.40 18.81 2.07
N LEU A 26 -24.02 18.15 1.08
CA LEU A 26 -23.96 16.68 0.95
C LEU A 26 -23.62 16.26 -0.49
N ALA A 27 -22.57 15.46 -0.64
CA ALA A 27 -22.14 14.84 -1.88
C ALA A 27 -22.59 13.36 -1.95
N ILE A 28 -22.93 12.89 -3.15
CA ILE A 28 -23.36 11.50 -3.38
C ILE A 28 -22.12 10.63 -3.67
N SER A 29 -21.94 9.55 -2.88
CA SER A 29 -20.88 8.54 -3.07
C SER A 29 -21.47 7.15 -3.35
N ALA A 30 -20.63 6.19 -3.76
CA ALA A 30 -21.02 4.80 -3.99
C ALA A 30 -21.57 4.07 -2.75
N PHE A 31 -21.36 4.64 -1.55
CA PHE A 31 -21.84 4.10 -0.27
C PHE A 31 -22.98 4.95 0.34
N GLY A 32 -23.50 5.94 -0.38
CA GLY A 32 -24.57 6.83 0.09
C GLY A 32 -24.17 8.30 0.18
N MET A 33 -25.04 9.10 0.80
CA MET A 33 -24.87 10.56 1.01
C MET A 33 -23.77 10.83 2.04
N VAL A 34 -22.80 11.67 1.69
CA VAL A 34 -21.63 12.02 2.50
C VAL A 34 -21.51 13.54 2.62
N ASP A 35 -21.25 14.06 3.81
CA ASP A 35 -20.90 15.47 4.06
C ASP A 35 -19.48 15.75 3.53
N PRO A 36 -19.30 16.53 2.44
CA PRO A 36 -18.01 16.82 1.85
C PRO A 36 -17.28 17.95 2.59
N THR A 37 -17.88 18.53 3.65
CA THR A 37 -17.23 19.56 4.45
C THR A 37 -15.94 18.97 5.05
N PRO A 38 -14.77 19.53 4.73
CA PRO A 38 -13.49 19.05 5.25
C PRO A 38 -13.37 19.49 6.71
N GLY A 39 -14.11 18.83 7.59
CA GLY A 39 -14.20 19.21 9.00
C GLY A 39 -14.57 18.05 9.93
N LYS A 40 -15.25 17.01 9.42
CA LYS A 40 -15.55 15.79 10.20
C LYS A 40 -14.69 14.58 9.83
N TYR A 41 -14.15 14.58 8.61
CA TYR A 41 -13.09 13.66 8.16
C TYR A 41 -11.78 14.41 7.88
N ALA A 42 -11.65 15.64 8.38
CA ALA A 42 -10.33 16.25 8.53
C ALA A 42 -9.53 15.25 9.36
N ALA A 43 -8.52 14.67 8.70
CA ALA A 43 -7.69 13.58 9.15
C ALA A 43 -7.69 13.49 10.68
N GLU A 44 -8.11 12.35 11.24
CA GLU A 44 -7.61 11.94 12.54
C GLU A 44 -6.11 12.23 12.52
N GLU A 45 -5.73 13.21 13.33
CA GLU A 45 -4.57 14.07 13.13
C GLU A 45 -3.41 13.21 12.67
N ALA A 46 -3.02 13.34 11.39
CA ALA A 46 -1.98 12.48 10.84
C ALA A 46 -0.81 12.55 11.82
N PRO A 47 -0.35 11.41 12.38
CA PRO A 47 0.60 11.39 13.47
C PRO A 47 1.70 12.40 13.15
N THR A 48 1.89 13.39 14.03
CA THR A 48 2.90 14.43 13.80
C THR A 48 4.21 13.74 13.41
N PRO A 49 5.01 14.30 12.49
CA PRO A 49 6.22 13.63 11.98
C PRO A 49 7.12 13.06 13.09
N ASP A 50 7.11 13.71 14.25
CA ASP A 50 7.85 13.32 15.46
C ASP A 50 7.38 11.98 16.05
N SER A 51 6.08 11.69 16.07
CA SER A 51 5.52 10.45 16.65
C SER A 51 5.97 9.17 15.94
N ARG A 52 6.21 9.21 14.62
CA ARG A 52 6.77 8.07 13.87
C ARG A 52 8.23 7.83 14.23
N HIS A 53 9.00 8.90 14.42
CA HIS A 53 10.43 8.83 14.73
C HIS A 53 10.68 8.34 16.16
N GLU A 54 9.83 8.72 17.11
CA GLU A 54 9.87 8.20 18.49
C GLU A 54 9.71 6.67 18.53
N HIS A 55 8.85 6.13 17.66
CA HIS A 55 8.61 4.69 17.58
C HIS A 55 9.71 3.92 16.84
N GLN A 56 10.53 4.58 16.04
CA GLN A 56 11.64 3.95 15.32
C GLN A 56 12.68 3.35 16.28
N SER A 57 12.90 3.98 17.44
CA SER A 57 13.81 3.50 18.49
C SER A 57 13.30 2.24 19.20
N LYS A 58 11.98 1.99 19.17
CA LYS A 58 11.32 0.81 19.76
C LYS A 58 11.40 -0.41 18.85
N ILE A 59 11.73 -0.23 17.57
CA ILE A 59 11.90 -1.32 16.61
C ILE A 59 13.25 -1.99 16.87
N PRO A 60 13.30 -3.32 17.05
CA PRO A 60 14.56 -4.02 17.23
C PRO A 60 15.46 -3.81 16.02
N ARG A 61 16.77 -3.71 16.27
CA ARG A 61 17.75 -3.71 15.19
C ARG A 61 17.70 -5.04 14.45
N LEU A 62 18.01 -5.00 13.16
CA LEU A 62 18.09 -6.20 12.34
C LEU A 62 19.20 -7.10 12.91
N PRO A 63 18.90 -8.34 13.30
CA PRO A 63 19.92 -9.26 13.79
C PRO A 63 20.83 -9.70 12.63
N VAL A 64 22.11 -9.86 12.94
CA VAL A 64 23.05 -10.54 12.04
C VAL A 64 23.07 -12.01 12.44
N PRO A 65 22.61 -12.93 11.57
CA PRO A 65 22.66 -14.37 11.84
C PRO A 65 24.10 -14.87 11.85
N ALA A 66 24.34 -16.04 12.46
CA ALA A 66 25.64 -16.69 12.41
C ALA A 66 25.97 -17.07 10.96
N LEU A 67 27.23 -16.88 10.54
CA LEU A 67 27.68 -17.18 9.19
C LEU A 67 27.44 -18.66 8.81
N ALA A 68 27.65 -19.58 9.75
CA ALA A 68 27.40 -21.00 9.52
C ALA A 68 25.93 -21.30 9.17
N ASP A 69 24.98 -20.61 9.81
CA ASP A 69 23.55 -20.82 9.58
C ASP A 69 23.14 -20.33 8.17
N THR A 70 23.68 -19.19 7.74
CA THR A 70 23.41 -18.65 6.40
C THR A 70 24.06 -19.50 5.31
N CYS A 71 25.29 -19.97 5.51
CA CYS A 71 25.97 -20.88 4.60
C CYS A 71 25.21 -22.21 4.43
N LYS A 72 24.65 -22.75 5.51
CA LYS A 72 23.82 -23.96 5.47
C LYS A 72 22.55 -23.73 4.65
N LEU A 73 21.84 -22.63 4.90
CA LEU A 73 20.62 -22.28 4.16
C LEU A 73 20.93 -22.06 2.67
N TYR A 74 22.05 -21.39 2.37
CA TYR A 74 22.53 -21.18 1.01
C TYR A 74 22.74 -22.50 0.27
N LEU A 75 23.47 -23.45 0.85
CA LEU A 75 23.68 -24.76 0.23
C LEU A 75 22.36 -25.51 0.01
N SER A 76 21.43 -25.48 0.97
CA SER A 76 20.11 -26.13 0.77
C SER A 76 19.30 -25.51 -0.38
N SER A 77 19.47 -24.21 -0.62
CA SER A 77 18.76 -23.49 -1.68
C SER A 77 19.33 -23.82 -3.07
N LEU A 78 20.56 -24.33 -3.15
CA LEU A 78 21.23 -24.66 -4.41
C LEU A 78 20.95 -26.09 -4.91
N GLU A 79 20.52 -27.01 -4.05
CA GLU A 79 20.38 -28.44 -4.39
C GLU A 79 19.51 -28.72 -5.63
N GLY A 80 18.56 -27.83 -5.95
CA GLY A 80 17.69 -27.93 -7.14
C GLY A 80 18.04 -26.99 -8.30
N LEU A 81 19.08 -26.16 -8.16
CA LEU A 81 19.39 -25.09 -9.11
C LEU A 81 20.66 -25.35 -9.93
N VAL A 82 21.60 -26.11 -9.36
CA VAL A 82 22.93 -26.36 -9.95
C VAL A 82 23.14 -27.84 -10.23
N ASN A 83 24.13 -28.15 -11.07
CA ASN A 83 24.53 -29.53 -11.28
C ASN A 83 25.41 -30.05 -10.12
N ALA A 84 25.64 -31.37 -10.08
CA ALA A 84 26.37 -32.01 -8.98
C ALA A 84 27.83 -31.54 -8.85
N GLU A 85 28.50 -31.22 -9.96
CA GLU A 85 29.90 -30.77 -9.96
C GLU A 85 30.00 -29.35 -9.38
N GLU A 86 29.12 -28.45 -9.82
CA GLU A 86 29.01 -27.08 -9.31
C GLU A 86 28.64 -27.07 -7.82
N TYR A 87 27.74 -27.95 -7.40
CA TYR A 87 27.35 -28.09 -6.01
C TYR A 87 28.54 -28.51 -5.13
N ALA A 88 29.28 -29.54 -5.55
CA ALA A 88 30.47 -30.01 -4.83
C ALA A 88 31.56 -28.93 -4.74
N ALA A 89 31.82 -28.21 -5.84
CA ALA A 89 32.76 -27.09 -5.84
C ALA A 89 32.32 -25.99 -4.87
N THR A 90 31.02 -25.69 -4.82
CA THR A 90 30.45 -24.69 -3.90
C THR A 90 30.60 -25.11 -2.44
N GLN A 91 30.42 -26.40 -2.13
CA GLN A 91 30.63 -26.92 -0.77
C GLN A 91 32.08 -26.74 -0.29
N GLU A 92 33.08 -26.95 -1.16
CA GLU A 92 34.48 -26.66 -0.81
C GLU A 92 34.70 -25.17 -0.50
N ARG A 93 34.14 -24.27 -1.31
CA ARG A 93 34.27 -22.82 -1.05
C ARG A 93 33.61 -22.39 0.25
N VAL A 94 32.46 -22.96 0.59
CA VAL A 94 31.79 -22.69 1.87
C VAL A 94 32.64 -23.18 3.04
N ARG A 95 33.35 -24.32 2.91
CA ARG A 95 34.30 -24.80 3.93
C ARG A 95 35.46 -23.83 4.12
N GLU A 96 36.03 -23.31 3.03
CA GLU A 96 37.10 -22.30 3.09
C GLU A 96 36.62 -21.00 3.74
N LEU A 97 35.40 -20.54 3.41
CA LEU A 97 34.81 -19.32 3.96
C LEU A 97 34.57 -19.42 5.47
N LEU A 98 34.25 -20.62 5.98
CA LEU A 98 33.99 -20.89 7.39
C LEU A 98 35.27 -21.25 8.18
N ALA A 99 36.43 -21.31 7.53
CA ALA A 99 37.68 -21.59 8.22
C ALA A 99 38.04 -20.43 9.19
N PRO A 100 38.59 -20.74 10.38
CA PRO A 100 39.00 -19.71 11.33
C PRO A 100 40.11 -18.83 10.74
N GLY A 101 39.97 -17.51 10.88
CA GLY A 101 40.82 -16.51 10.23
C GLY A 101 40.65 -16.42 8.70
N GLY A 102 39.61 -17.05 8.15
CA GLY A 102 39.22 -16.93 6.75
C GLY A 102 38.43 -15.66 6.46
N ASP A 103 38.12 -15.44 5.17
CA ASP A 103 37.48 -14.20 4.70
C ASP A 103 36.07 -13.93 5.26
N GLY A 104 35.45 -14.92 5.93
CA GLY A 104 34.12 -14.82 6.51
C GLY A 104 34.07 -14.37 7.97
N GLU A 105 35.20 -14.35 8.69
CA GLU A 105 35.25 -14.07 10.14
C GLU A 105 35.48 -12.58 10.48
#